data_AF-A0A2N5RTR9-F1
#
_entry.id   AF-A0A2N5RTR9-F1
#
_cell.length_a   1.000
_cell.length_b   1.000
_cell.length_c   1.000
_cell.angle_alpha   90.00
_cell.angle_beta   90.00
_cell.angle_gamma   90.00
#
_symmetry.space_group_name_H-M   'P 1'
#
loop_
_entity.id
_entity.type
_entity.pdbx_description
1 polymer ?
#
loop_
_entity_poly.entity_id
_entity_poly.type
_entity_poly.pdbx_seq_one_letter_code
_entity_poly.pdbx_strand_id
1 'polypeptide(L)'
;MAIRPTRISFDVREHLQAGSQHARCEDLERRLEWALEMGVDDAFELTTEQERKKKGLTLIPEDMGTLLKILTLPSEEMLDCERKGKLPTWKRHQMEVRTLAKRVVDRRMMDYPTSIQEDQQELDSLRQSMAQAGDCSHDQTMMHQPMRRKMQAVLVRKSEKEILLGVSKLLAHRIKADTSSTV
;
A
#
# COMPACT_ATOMS: atom_id res chain seq x y z
N MET A 1 8.13 2.01 -20.55
CA MET A 1 7.49 2.90 -19.57
C MET A 1 7.99 2.51 -18.18
N ALA A 2 8.44 3.47 -17.37
CA ALA A 2 8.81 3.20 -15.99
C ALA A 2 7.53 3.00 -15.17
N ILE A 3 7.37 1.82 -14.56
CA ILE A 3 6.33 1.57 -13.56
C ILE A 3 6.70 2.41 -12.34
N ARG A 4 5.77 3.24 -11.84
CA ARG A 4 6.03 4.08 -10.67
C ARG A 4 5.74 3.28 -9.38
N PRO A 5 6.47 3.54 -8.29
CA PRO A 5 6.12 3.01 -6.97
C PRO A 5 4.69 3.40 -6.57
N THR A 6 3.99 2.50 -5.89
CA THR A 6 2.67 2.76 -5.30
C THR A 6 2.84 3.32 -3.91
N ARG A 7 2.28 4.50 -3.63
CA ARG A 7 2.25 5.05 -2.26
C ARG A 7 1.04 4.48 -1.50
N ILE A 8 1.29 3.96 -0.31
CA ILE A 8 0.26 3.63 0.68
C ILE A 8 0.42 4.61 1.84
N SER A 9 -0.59 5.41 2.11
CA SER A 9 -0.74 6.16 3.36
C SER A 9 -1.53 5.34 4.36
N PHE A 10 -1.13 5.36 5.62
CA PHE A 10 -1.90 4.83 6.72
C PHE A 10 -2.85 5.91 7.22
N ASP A 11 -4.14 5.63 7.11
CA ASP A 11 -5.15 6.35 7.89
C ASP A 11 -5.74 5.37 8.91
N VAL A 12 -5.43 5.58 10.20
CA VAL A 12 -5.92 4.76 11.32
C VAL A 12 -7.45 4.63 11.30
N ARG A 13 -8.18 5.67 10.91
CA ARG A 13 -9.65 5.66 10.87
C ARG A 13 -10.17 4.82 9.71
N GLU A 14 -9.52 4.85 8.55
CA GLU A 14 -9.95 4.07 7.38
C GLU A 14 -9.48 2.60 7.40
N HIS A 15 -8.36 2.31 8.08
CA HIS A 15 -7.68 1.02 8.01
C HIS A 15 -7.90 0.11 9.23
N LEU A 16 -8.38 0.64 10.36
CA LEU A 16 -8.53 -0.11 11.62
C LEU A 16 -9.97 -0.20 12.14
N GLN A 17 -10.95 0.38 11.44
CA GLN A 17 -12.36 0.29 11.82
C GLN A 17 -13.02 -1.03 11.41
N ALA A 18 -13.01 -1.99 12.33
CA ALA A 18 -14.02 -3.04 12.39
C ALA A 18 -14.50 -3.19 13.85
N GLY A 19 -15.62 -2.55 14.17
CA GLY A 19 -16.39 -2.77 15.40
C GLY A 19 -16.26 -1.71 16.50
N SER A 20 -17.36 -1.50 17.22
CA SER A 20 -17.62 -0.51 18.26
C SER A 20 -16.56 -0.42 19.37
N GLN A 21 -15.51 0.38 19.20
CA GLN A 21 -14.43 0.54 20.19
C GLN A 21 -13.80 1.94 20.12
N HIS A 22 -14.49 2.98 20.63
CA HIS A 22 -13.99 4.36 20.65
C HIS A 22 -12.63 4.47 21.38
N ALA A 23 -12.51 3.88 22.58
CA ALA A 23 -11.28 3.88 23.36
C ALA A 23 -10.09 3.16 22.66
N ARG A 24 -10.38 2.16 21.81
CA ARG A 24 -9.32 1.52 21.00
C ARG A 24 -8.91 2.40 19.83
N CYS A 25 -9.83 3.15 19.26
CA CYS A 25 -9.52 4.13 18.22
C CYS A 25 -8.62 5.24 18.78
N GLU A 26 -8.98 5.78 19.95
CA GLU A 26 -8.18 6.81 20.64
C GLU A 26 -6.76 6.32 20.97
N ASP A 27 -6.59 5.08 21.47
CA ASP A 27 -5.25 4.54 21.73
C ASP A 27 -4.44 4.34 20.45
N LEU A 28 -5.06 3.89 19.36
CA LEU A 28 -4.37 3.71 18.07
C LEU A 28 -4.00 5.06 17.43
N GLU A 29 -4.85 6.08 17.56
CA GLU A 29 -4.55 7.45 17.13
C GLU A 29 -3.38 8.03 17.92
N ARG A 30 -3.39 7.92 19.24
CA ARG A 30 -2.30 8.34 20.13
C ARG A 30 -0.97 7.66 19.79
N ARG A 31 -1.00 6.35 19.48
CA ARG A 31 0.17 5.59 19.06
C ARG A 31 0.71 6.02 17.70
N LEU A 32 -0.17 6.36 16.75
CA LEU A 32 0.22 6.91 15.46
C LEU A 32 0.87 8.29 15.64
N GLU A 33 0.27 9.17 16.44
CA GLU A 33 0.80 10.50 16.74
C GLU A 33 2.20 10.41 17.37
N TRP A 34 2.38 9.52 18.35
CA TRP A 34 3.70 9.27 18.91
C TRP A 34 4.71 8.75 17.88
N ALA A 35 4.29 7.88 16.95
CA ALA A 35 5.18 7.39 15.89
C ALA A 35 5.65 8.53 14.98
N LEU A 36 4.74 9.45 14.62
CA LEU A 36 5.02 10.64 13.82
C LEU A 36 5.98 11.58 14.56
N GLU A 37 5.76 11.83 15.87
CA GLU A 37 6.66 12.62 16.72
C GLU A 37 8.07 12.02 16.77
N MET A 38 8.17 10.70 16.77
CA MET A 38 9.44 9.96 16.73
C MET A 38 10.07 9.90 15.33
N GLY A 39 9.46 10.52 14.32
CA GLY A 39 9.97 10.63 12.95
C GLY A 39 9.66 9.45 12.04
N VAL A 40 8.72 8.58 12.41
CA VAL A 40 8.21 7.52 11.54
C VAL A 40 7.15 8.11 10.62
N ASP A 41 7.33 8.01 9.30
CA ASP A 41 6.36 8.48 8.30
C ASP A 41 5.03 7.69 8.42
N ASP A 42 3.92 8.27 7.96
CA ASP A 42 2.62 7.59 7.83
C ASP A 42 2.35 7.12 6.40
N ALA A 43 3.21 7.48 5.44
CA ALA A 43 3.08 7.12 4.06
C ALA A 43 4.33 6.42 3.51
N PHE A 44 4.10 5.26 2.91
CA PHE A 44 5.15 4.34 2.50
C PHE A 44 5.04 3.98 1.03
N GLU A 45 6.19 3.79 0.38
CA GLU A 45 6.24 3.36 -1.02
C GLU A 45 6.36 1.83 -1.12
N LEU A 46 5.39 1.21 -1.77
CA LEU A 46 5.47 -0.16 -2.24
C LEU A 46 5.91 -0.16 -3.70
N THR A 47 7.06 -0.78 -3.95
CA THR A 47 7.61 -0.92 -5.31
C THR A 47 7.24 -2.25 -5.93
N THR A 48 7.51 -2.42 -7.23
CA THR A 48 7.33 -3.71 -7.90
C THR A 48 8.28 -4.76 -7.31
N GLU A 49 7.97 -6.06 -7.49
CA GLU A 49 8.89 -7.13 -7.07
C GLU A 49 10.27 -7.02 -7.72
N GLN A 50 10.30 -6.64 -9.01
CA GLN A 50 11.54 -6.46 -9.75
C GLN A 50 12.40 -5.34 -9.15
N GLU A 51 11.80 -4.18 -8.85
CA GLU A 51 12.52 -3.08 -8.21
C GLU A 51 12.98 -3.43 -6.80
N ARG A 52 12.16 -4.14 -6.01
CA ARG A 52 12.58 -4.63 -4.69
C ARG A 52 13.80 -5.51 -4.79
N LYS A 53 13.80 -6.49 -5.71
CA LYS A 53 14.95 -7.38 -5.94
C LYS A 53 16.19 -6.59 -6.40
N LYS A 54 16.01 -5.66 -7.33
CA LYS A 54 17.11 -4.83 -7.86
C LYS A 54 17.76 -3.95 -6.80
N LYS A 55 16.95 -3.33 -5.94
CA LYS A 55 17.41 -2.39 -4.90
C LYS A 55 17.66 -3.06 -3.54
N GLY A 56 17.47 -4.37 -3.42
CA GLY A 56 17.57 -5.08 -2.14
C GLY A 56 16.52 -4.66 -1.10
N LEU A 57 15.37 -4.13 -1.54
CA LEU A 57 14.32 -3.65 -0.63
C LEU A 57 13.52 -4.81 -0.05
N THR A 58 13.05 -4.60 1.17
CA THR A 58 12.15 -5.53 1.86
C THR A 58 10.72 -5.45 1.32
N LEU A 59 9.93 -6.50 1.58
CA LEU A 59 8.52 -6.53 1.20
C LEU A 59 7.69 -5.48 1.95
N ILE A 60 7.97 -5.33 3.24
CA ILE A 60 7.42 -4.28 4.11
C ILE A 60 8.58 -3.31 4.33
N PRO A 61 8.46 -2.04 3.90
CA PRO A 61 9.45 -1.00 4.21
C PRO A 61 9.74 -0.91 5.72
N GLU A 62 10.95 -0.52 6.10
CA GLU A 62 11.37 -0.55 7.50
C GLU A 62 10.46 0.32 8.39
N ASP A 63 10.21 1.55 7.97
CA ASP A 63 9.35 2.50 8.70
C ASP A 63 7.90 2.01 8.78
N MET A 64 7.40 1.40 7.70
CA MET A 64 6.09 0.75 7.70
C MET A 64 6.04 -0.37 8.74
N GLY A 65 7.07 -1.20 8.81
CA GLY A 65 7.15 -2.28 9.79
C GLY A 65 7.24 -1.78 11.23
N THR A 66 7.96 -0.68 11.46
CA THR A 66 8.04 0.00 12.75
C THR A 66 6.68 0.55 13.17
N LEU A 67 5.99 1.29 12.29
CA LEU A 67 4.65 1.80 12.56
C LEU A 67 3.67 0.65 12.86
N LEU A 68 3.67 -0.39 12.02
CA LEU A 68 2.84 -1.57 12.24
C LEU A 68 3.14 -2.27 13.56
N LYS A 69 4.41 -2.29 13.98
CA LYS A 69 4.80 -2.85 15.28
C LYS A 69 4.25 -2.00 16.42
N ILE A 70 4.37 -0.68 16.36
CA ILE A 70 3.80 0.26 17.34
C ILE A 70 2.28 0.02 17.51
N LEU A 71 1.56 -0.12 16.40
CA LEU A 71 0.11 -0.36 16.37
C LEU A 71 -0.30 -1.75 16.87
N THR A 72 0.64 -2.70 16.98
CA THR A 72 0.36 -4.08 17.42
C THR A 72 0.98 -4.44 18.76
N LEU A 73 1.77 -3.54 19.37
CA LEU A 73 2.40 -3.77 20.67
C LEU A 73 1.35 -3.91 21.79
N PRO A 74 1.58 -4.81 22.76
CA PRO A 74 0.86 -4.76 24.04
C PRO A 74 1.05 -3.39 24.71
N SER A 75 0.03 -2.89 25.42
CA SER A 75 0.06 -1.55 26.02
C SER A 75 1.22 -1.36 27.01
N GLU A 76 1.58 -2.39 27.76
CA GLU A 76 2.73 -2.35 28.68
C GLU A 76 4.05 -2.12 27.94
N GLU A 77 4.27 -2.86 26.84
CA GLU A 77 5.46 -2.69 26.01
C GLU A 77 5.49 -1.33 25.31
N MET A 78 4.32 -0.81 24.93
CA MET A 78 4.19 0.53 24.34
C MET A 78 4.61 1.63 25.33
N LEU A 79 4.09 1.59 26.56
CA LEU A 79 4.47 2.53 27.63
C LEU A 79 5.97 2.48 27.94
N ASP A 80 6.56 1.29 27.85
CA ASP A 80 7.99 1.09 27.99
C ASP A 80 8.82 1.75 26.88
N CYS A 81 8.34 1.68 25.63
CA CYS A 81 8.97 2.33 24.48
C CYS A 81 8.89 3.86 24.59
N GLU A 82 7.72 4.39 24.98
CA GLU A 82 7.47 5.81 25.21
C GLU A 82 8.38 6.36 26.31
N ARG A 83 8.43 5.68 27.46
CA ARG A 83 9.28 6.07 28.61
C ARG A 83 10.75 6.10 28.25
N LYS A 84 11.21 5.19 27.38
CA LYS A 84 12.60 5.11 26.93
C LYS A 84 12.91 6.03 25.76
N GLY A 85 11.89 6.62 25.12
CA GLY A 85 12.04 7.39 23.88
C GLY A 85 12.67 6.57 22.75
N LYS A 86 12.32 5.28 22.63
CA LYS A 86 12.92 4.36 21.66
C LYS A 86 11.87 3.66 20.82
N LEU A 87 12.07 3.70 19.50
CA LEU A 87 11.23 2.97 18.55
C LEU A 87 11.42 1.46 18.71
N PRO A 88 10.33 0.67 18.65
CA PRO A 88 10.43 -0.78 18.68
C PRO A 88 11.03 -1.31 17.38
N THR A 89 11.97 -2.24 17.48
CA THR A 89 12.49 -2.96 16.31
C THR A 89 11.52 -4.08 15.92
N TRP A 90 11.12 -4.14 14.65
CA TRP A 90 10.33 -5.24 14.15
C TRP A 90 11.23 -6.27 13.46
N LYS A 91 10.88 -7.55 13.57
CA LYS A 91 11.57 -8.63 12.83
C LYS A 91 10.73 -9.00 11.62
N ARG A 92 11.40 -9.32 10.50
CA ARG A 92 10.75 -9.68 9.23
C ARG A 92 9.73 -10.82 9.35
N HIS A 93 9.82 -11.68 10.37
CA HIS A 93 8.98 -12.85 10.62
C HIS A 93 7.92 -12.65 11.71
N GLN A 94 7.73 -11.43 12.22
CA GLN A 94 6.65 -11.16 13.18
C GLN A 94 5.28 -11.28 12.51
N MET A 95 4.47 -12.22 13.00
CA MET A 95 3.19 -12.60 12.43
C MET A 95 2.17 -11.46 12.49
N GLU A 96 2.12 -10.76 13.61
CA GLU A 96 1.16 -9.68 13.89
C GLU A 96 1.39 -8.52 12.93
N VAL A 97 2.65 -8.15 12.72
CA VAL A 97 3.08 -7.12 11.76
C VAL A 97 2.72 -7.52 10.33
N ARG A 98 3.01 -8.75 9.91
CA ARG A 98 2.64 -9.25 8.56
C ARG A 98 1.13 -9.28 8.34
N THR A 99 0.39 -9.70 9.36
CA THR A 99 -1.07 -9.80 9.32
C THR A 99 -1.70 -8.41 9.23
N LEU A 100 -1.19 -7.43 9.97
CA LEU A 100 -1.65 -6.06 9.86
C LEU A 100 -1.25 -5.42 8.53
N ALA A 101 -0.01 -5.62 8.07
CA ALA A 101 0.42 -5.18 6.74
C ALA A 101 -0.51 -5.70 5.63
N LYS A 102 -0.89 -6.98 5.70
CA LYS A 102 -1.80 -7.57 4.72
C LYS A 102 -3.16 -6.89 4.73
N ARG A 103 -3.74 -6.64 5.93
CA ARG A 103 -5.02 -5.95 6.07
C ARG A 103 -4.98 -4.54 5.48
N VAL A 104 -3.89 -3.80 5.70
CA VAL A 104 -3.70 -2.46 5.14
C VAL A 104 -3.63 -2.51 3.60
N VAL A 105 -2.84 -3.43 3.04
CA VAL A 105 -2.73 -3.60 1.59
C VAL A 105 -4.06 -4.02 0.96
N ASP A 106 -4.79 -4.95 1.60
CA ASP A 106 -6.10 -5.40 1.14
C ASP A 106 -7.13 -4.25 1.20
N ARG A 107 -7.11 -3.45 2.28
CA ARG A 107 -7.99 -2.28 2.40
C ARG A 107 -7.70 -1.26 1.31
N ARG A 108 -6.43 -0.94 1.08
CA ARG A 108 -6.02 -0.01 0.01
C ARG A 108 -6.45 -0.49 -1.38
N MET A 109 -6.53 -1.79 -1.61
CA MET A 109 -7.08 -2.35 -2.86
C MET A 109 -8.57 -2.02 -3.04
N MET A 110 -9.34 -1.94 -1.95
CA MET A 110 -10.78 -1.65 -1.98
C MET A 110 -11.10 -0.19 -2.30
N ASP A 111 -10.12 0.71 -2.21
CA ASP A 111 -10.31 2.14 -2.54
C ASP A 111 -10.44 2.37 -4.06
N TYR A 112 -10.03 1.40 -4.88
CA TYR A 112 -10.15 1.51 -6.33
C TYR A 112 -11.56 1.15 -6.78
N PRO A 113 -12.22 2.00 -7.59
CA PRO A 113 -13.58 1.76 -8.08
C PRO A 113 -13.65 0.68 -9.16
N THR A 114 -12.51 0.22 -9.68
CA THR A 114 -12.42 -0.78 -10.75
C THR A 114 -11.43 -1.88 -10.39
N SER A 115 -11.63 -3.05 -10.97
CA SER A 115 -10.73 -4.19 -10.97
C SER A 115 -9.57 -4.01 -11.97
N ILE A 116 -8.53 -4.84 -11.86
CA ILE A 116 -7.40 -4.85 -12.82
C ILE A 116 -7.89 -5.18 -14.24
N GLN A 117 -8.88 -6.08 -14.36
CA GLN A 117 -9.43 -6.50 -15.64
C GLN A 117 -10.21 -5.38 -16.33
N GLU A 118 -11.04 -4.64 -15.57
CA GLU A 118 -11.76 -3.47 -16.10
C GLU A 118 -10.79 -2.38 -16.57
N ASP A 119 -9.71 -2.12 -15.82
CA ASP A 119 -8.68 -1.16 -16.28
C ASP A 119 -7.97 -1.61 -17.56
N GLN A 120 -7.74 -2.92 -17.71
CA GLN A 120 -7.15 -3.46 -18.93
C GLN A 120 -8.10 -3.26 -20.12
N GLN A 121 -9.39 -3.55 -19.96
CA GLN A 121 -10.40 -3.31 -21.00
C GLN A 121 -10.55 -1.83 -21.36
N GLU A 122 -10.50 -0.94 -20.36
CA GLU A 122 -10.53 0.50 -20.57
C GLU A 122 -9.30 0.99 -21.35
N LEU A 123 -8.09 0.50 -21.02
CA LEU A 123 -6.87 0.80 -21.77
C LEU A 123 -6.95 0.35 -23.23
N ASP A 124 -7.45 -0.85 -23.48
CA ASP A 124 -7.55 -1.39 -24.84
C ASP A 124 -8.57 -0.61 -25.67
N SER A 125 -9.69 -0.20 -25.07
CA SER A 125 -10.68 0.68 -25.70
C SER A 125 -10.08 2.05 -26.05
N LEU A 126 -9.34 2.67 -25.12
CA LEU A 126 -8.68 3.96 -25.36
C LEU A 126 -7.62 3.89 -26.46
N ARG A 127 -6.88 2.78 -26.55
CA ARG A 127 -5.89 2.55 -27.62
C ARG A 127 -6.57 2.40 -28.98
N GLN A 128 -7.68 1.67 -29.05
CA GLN A 128 -8.46 1.52 -30.28
C GLN A 128 -9.01 2.87 -30.74
N SER A 129 -9.58 3.66 -29.83
CA SER A 129 -10.08 5.01 -30.15
C SER A 129 -8.98 5.95 -30.64
N MET A 130 -7.76 5.89 -30.07
CA MET A 130 -6.62 6.66 -30.57
C MET A 130 -6.17 6.20 -31.96
N ALA A 131 -6.14 4.90 -32.22
CA ALA A 131 -5.76 4.35 -33.52
C ALA A 131 -6.76 4.75 -34.62
N GLN A 132 -8.05 4.83 -34.29
CA GLN A 132 -9.10 5.24 -35.22
C GLN A 132 -9.13 6.76 -35.49
N ALA A 133 -8.57 7.59 -34.60
CA ALA A 133 -8.59 9.04 -34.75
C ALA A 133 -7.68 9.57 -35.88
N GLY A 134 -6.77 8.75 -36.41
CA GLY A 134 -5.89 9.10 -37.53
C GLY A 134 -4.85 10.20 -37.21
N ASP A 135 -3.84 10.33 -38.07
CA ASP A 135 -2.75 11.32 -37.92
C ASP A 135 -3.10 12.58 -38.71
N CYS A 136 -3.91 13.49 -38.16
CA CYS A 136 -4.39 14.67 -38.91
C CYS A 136 -4.58 15.93 -38.03
N SER A 137 -3.75 16.95 -38.30
CA SER A 137 -3.88 18.38 -37.95
C SER A 137 -3.60 18.84 -36.50
N HIS A 138 -3.13 20.09 -36.38
CA HIS A 138 -2.74 20.75 -35.12
C HIS A 138 -3.90 20.88 -34.12
N ASP A 139 -5.15 20.91 -34.60
CA ASP A 139 -6.38 21.00 -33.78
C ASP A 139 -6.69 19.68 -33.03
N GLN A 140 -6.26 18.53 -33.55
CA GLN A 140 -6.39 17.25 -32.85
C GLN A 140 -5.47 17.16 -31.62
N THR A 141 -4.36 17.90 -31.57
CA THR A 141 -3.43 17.91 -30.42
C THR A 141 -4.15 18.25 -29.10
N MET A 142 -5.17 19.11 -29.15
CA MET A 142 -6.00 19.51 -28.01
C MET A 142 -6.98 18.41 -27.57
N MET A 143 -7.57 17.66 -28.52
CA MET A 143 -8.51 16.55 -28.24
C MET A 143 -7.82 15.27 -27.77
N HIS A 144 -6.59 15.03 -28.24
CA HIS A 144 -5.79 13.87 -27.80
C HIS A 144 -5.22 14.04 -26.39
N GLN A 145 -5.07 15.28 -25.90
CA GLN A 145 -4.48 15.51 -24.59
C GLN A 145 -5.33 14.96 -23.42
N PRO A 146 -6.65 15.19 -23.35
CA PRO A 146 -7.53 14.52 -22.38
C PRO A 146 -7.47 12.99 -22.47
N MET A 147 -7.44 12.43 -23.68
CA MET A 147 -7.41 10.98 -23.89
C MET A 147 -6.08 10.36 -23.43
N ARG A 148 -4.95 11.02 -23.71
CA ARG A 148 -3.63 10.64 -23.19
C ARG A 148 -3.57 10.71 -21.66
N ARG A 149 -4.12 11.77 -21.06
CA ARG A 149 -4.22 11.89 -19.59
C ARG A 149 -5.08 10.77 -19.00
N LYS A 150 -6.21 10.45 -19.62
CA LYS A 150 -7.07 9.34 -19.21
C LYS A 150 -6.32 8.01 -19.30
N MET A 151 -5.65 7.72 -20.41
CA MET A 151 -4.85 6.51 -20.56
C MET A 151 -3.73 6.42 -19.51
N GLN A 152 -3.04 7.53 -19.23
CA GLN A 152 -2.03 7.61 -18.17
C GLN A 152 -2.63 7.28 -16.80
N ALA A 153 -3.81 7.83 -16.47
CA ALA A 153 -4.48 7.58 -15.19
C ALA A 153 -4.88 6.11 -15.02
N VAL A 154 -5.45 5.50 -16.06
CA VAL A 154 -5.83 4.06 -16.04
C VAL A 154 -4.59 3.18 -15.92
N LEU A 155 -3.49 3.53 -16.62
CA LEU A 155 -2.24 2.79 -16.53
C LEU A 155 -1.63 2.85 -15.12
N VAL A 156 -1.63 4.03 -14.48
CA VAL A 156 -1.18 4.19 -13.10
C VAL A 156 -2.05 3.34 -12.17
N ARG A 157 -3.37 3.51 -12.21
CA ARG A 157 -4.34 2.76 -11.39
C ARG A 157 -4.17 1.24 -11.52
N LYS A 158 -4.03 0.73 -12.74
CA LYS A 158 -3.77 -0.68 -13.01
C LYS A 158 -2.45 -1.14 -12.39
N SER A 159 -1.38 -0.40 -12.64
CA SER A 159 -0.04 -0.76 -12.15
C SER A 159 0.03 -0.77 -10.63
N GLU A 160 -0.66 0.17 -9.97
CA GLU A 160 -0.73 0.24 -8.52
C GLU A 160 -1.44 -0.99 -7.94
N LYS A 161 -2.60 -1.37 -8.51
CA LYS A 161 -3.31 -2.60 -8.14
C LYS A 161 -2.46 -3.85 -8.35
N GLU A 162 -1.68 -3.94 -9.42
CA GLU A 162 -0.78 -5.08 -9.65
C GLU A 162 0.30 -5.19 -8.57
N ILE A 163 0.87 -4.06 -8.14
CA ILE A 163 1.83 -4.00 -7.02
C ILE A 163 1.17 -4.48 -5.72
N LEU A 164 -0.01 -3.92 -5.38
CA LEU A 164 -0.76 -4.27 -4.17
C LEU A 164 -1.12 -5.77 -4.14
N LEU A 165 -1.59 -6.31 -5.26
CA LEU A 165 -1.94 -7.72 -5.39
C LEU A 165 -0.72 -8.63 -5.19
N GLY A 166 0.42 -8.26 -5.79
CA GLY A 166 1.68 -8.98 -5.62
C GLY A 166 2.12 -8.99 -4.15
N VAL A 167 2.05 -7.84 -3.47
CA VAL A 167 2.41 -7.73 -2.05
C VAL A 167 1.46 -8.54 -1.17
N SER A 168 0.15 -8.44 -1.38
CA SER A 168 -0.85 -9.20 -0.62
C SER A 168 -0.67 -10.71 -0.75
N LYS A 169 -0.40 -11.22 -1.95
CA LYS A 169 -0.11 -12.66 -2.19
C LYS A 169 1.15 -13.12 -1.46
N LEU A 170 2.22 -12.34 -1.51
CA LEU A 170 3.48 -12.65 -0.83
C LEU A 170 3.31 -12.66 0.70
N LEU A 171 2.56 -11.70 1.25
CA LEU A 171 2.23 -11.67 2.68
C LEU A 171 1.38 -12.88 3.07
N ALA A 172 0.35 -13.22 2.28
CA ALA A 172 -0.48 -14.40 2.53
C ALA A 172 0.33 -15.70 2.55
N HIS A 173 1.24 -15.88 1.59
CA HIS A 173 2.12 -17.04 1.54
C HIS A 173 3.03 -17.12 2.78
N ARG A 174 3.62 -15.99 3.17
CA ARG A 174 4.49 -15.90 4.35
C ARG A 174 3.76 -16.22 5.66
N ILE A 175 2.55 -15.68 5.81
CA ILE A 175 1.69 -15.95 6.97
C ILE A 175 1.33 -17.44 7.03
N LYS A 176 0.94 -18.05 5.90
CA LYS A 176 0.63 -19.49 5.85
C LYS A 176 1.83 -20.35 6.22
N ALA A 177 3.02 -20.04 5.68
CA ALA A 177 4.23 -20.79 5.97
C ALA A 177 4.57 -20.78 7.48
N ASP A 178 4.48 -19.61 8.13
CA ASP A 178 4.72 -19.50 9.57
C ASP A 178 3.69 -20.31 10.39
N THR A 179 2.41 -20.32 9.99
CA THR A 179 1.38 -21.13 10.68
C THR A 179 1.57 -22.64 10.50
N SER A 180 2.09 -23.08 9.35
CA SER A 180 2.35 -24.50 9.09
C SER A 180 3.62 -25.02 9.76
N SER A 181 4.57 -24.16 10.12
CA SER A 181 5.78 -24.54 10.87
C SER A 181 5.59 -24.62 12.38
N THR A 182 4.39 -24.29 12.88
CA THR A 182 4.07 -24.28 14.33
C THR A 182 3.22 -25.49 14.75
N VAL A 183 3.10 -26.51 13.88
CA VAL A 183 2.39 -27.79 14.15
C VAL A 183 3.39 -28.94 14.14
#